data_AF-A0A6P6UZ09-F1
#
_entry.id   AF-A0A6P6UZ09-F1
#
_cell.length_a   1.000
_cell.length_b   1.000
_cell.length_c   1.000
_cell.angle_alpha   90.00
_cell.angle_beta   90.00
_cell.angle_gamma   90.00
#
_symmetry.space_group_name_H-M   'P 1'
#
loop_
_entity.id
_entity.type
_entity.pdbx_description
1 polymer ?
#
loop_
_entity_poly.entity_id
_entity_poly.type
_entity_poly.pdbx_seq_one_letter_code
_entity_poly.pdbx_strand_id
1 'polypeptide(L)'
;MGSFQTPSGTKCPVLLETSCGYLLQELQMIWDEVGGDQFEREKVLLDIEQECLEVYRKKVDNANISRARLHQELADAQAEFTHLLLSLGERSLPLRPEKMTGTLKEQLNSITPALKEMQLRKEERVKQFRAVQSQIQKISGEIAGRSEYNDTSSSIVVNESDLSLKRLEEYQNELQRLHNEKSDRLQRVEKYMSTIQNLSATLGMDSSMIITKVHPSLNALSGLSKNIGDFILAKLDSTVESLEAEKQKRHEKLQVLGKALINVWNLMDTHYQDRERFSHVTSLSSVSSSDIYTPGSLTLDIIQQAEVEVNRLDQLKASKMKELFLKKQLELEEICNQSHMEIPSRSEMENIMNLINSGEIDHADLLMSMDEQIARAEEEAASRKPIMEKVEKWILACDEERWLEEYSRDENRYSVSRGAHRNLKRAERARVLVNKIPEHLEF
;
A
#
# COMPACT_ATOMS: atom_id res chain seq x y z
N MET A 1 -68.62 -34.15 -55.71
CA MET A 1 -69.49 -33.06 -56.19
C MET A 1 -68.72 -31.76 -56.06
N GLY A 2 -68.20 -31.24 -57.16
CA GLY A 2 -67.28 -30.09 -57.16
C GLY A 2 -66.72 -29.82 -58.57
N SER A 3 -67.56 -29.17 -59.36
CA SER A 3 -67.40 -28.60 -60.71
C SER A 3 -65.99 -28.53 -61.32
N PHE A 4 -65.81 -29.22 -62.45
CA PHE A 4 -64.80 -28.92 -63.45
C PHE A 4 -65.15 -27.60 -64.14
N GLN A 5 -64.26 -26.61 -64.08
CA GLN A 5 -64.27 -25.45 -64.98
C GLN A 5 -62.99 -25.51 -65.82
N THR A 6 -63.16 -25.93 -67.07
CA THR A 6 -62.19 -25.77 -68.14
C THR A 6 -62.12 -24.30 -68.55
N PRO A 7 -60.93 -23.68 -68.71
CA PRO A 7 -60.82 -22.44 -69.45
C PRO A 7 -60.98 -22.78 -70.94
N SER A 8 -61.99 -22.18 -71.54
CA SER A 8 -62.19 -22.10 -72.99
C SER A 8 -60.99 -21.39 -73.63
N GLY A 9 -60.06 -22.18 -74.15
CA GLY A 9 -58.98 -21.69 -75.00
C GLY A 9 -59.52 -21.30 -76.37
N THR A 10 -59.45 -20.01 -76.66
CA THR A 10 -59.53 -19.44 -78.00
C THR A 10 -58.60 -20.22 -78.93
N LYS A 11 -59.17 -20.93 -79.90
CA LYS A 11 -58.43 -21.68 -80.91
C LYS A 11 -57.63 -20.70 -81.78
N CYS A 12 -56.31 -20.76 -81.71
CA CYS A 12 -55.41 -20.23 -82.73
C CYS A 12 -55.39 -21.21 -83.93
N PRO A 13 -55.81 -20.82 -85.14
CA PRO A 13 -55.94 -21.72 -86.30
C PRO A 13 -54.67 -21.75 -87.17
N VAL A 14 -53.48 -22.00 -86.59
CA VAL A 14 -52.19 -22.07 -87.35
C VAL A 14 -51.36 -23.32 -87.01
N LEU A 15 -51.90 -24.29 -86.26
CA LEU A 15 -51.13 -25.44 -85.74
C LEU A 15 -51.35 -26.77 -86.48
N LEU A 16 -52.15 -26.81 -87.55
CA LEU A 16 -52.53 -28.07 -88.19
C LEU A 16 -51.42 -28.69 -89.08
N GLU A 17 -50.47 -27.89 -89.59
CA GLU A 17 -49.38 -28.36 -90.48
C GLU A 17 -48.18 -28.98 -89.75
N THR A 18 -48.19 -29.06 -88.41
CA THR A 18 -47.03 -29.56 -87.62
C THR A 18 -47.37 -30.69 -86.66
N SER A 19 -48.56 -31.28 -86.77
CA SER A 19 -48.94 -32.42 -85.94
C SER A 19 -48.29 -33.72 -86.44
N CYS A 20 -47.83 -34.58 -85.52
CA CYS A 20 -47.21 -35.87 -85.86
C CYS A 20 -48.11 -36.71 -86.78
N GLY A 21 -49.43 -36.69 -86.59
CA GLY A 21 -50.38 -37.39 -87.44
C GLY A 21 -50.46 -36.85 -88.88
N TYR A 22 -50.32 -35.54 -89.07
CA TYR A 22 -50.29 -34.93 -90.41
C TYR A 22 -49.01 -35.29 -91.17
N LEU A 23 -47.85 -35.20 -90.51
CA LEU A 23 -46.55 -35.53 -91.11
C LEU A 23 -46.43 -37.01 -91.47
N LEU A 24 -47.01 -37.91 -90.66
CA LEU A 24 -47.09 -39.33 -90.98
C LEU A 24 -48.01 -39.61 -92.17
N GLN A 25 -49.08 -38.84 -92.34
CA GLN A 25 -49.98 -38.94 -93.50
C GLN A 25 -49.33 -38.42 -94.78
N GLU A 26 -48.55 -37.34 -94.72
CA GLU A 26 -47.74 -36.89 -95.85
C GLU A 26 -46.67 -37.93 -96.23
N LEU A 27 -45.99 -38.51 -95.24
CA LEU A 27 -45.01 -39.57 -95.45
C LEU A 27 -45.63 -40.81 -96.13
N GLN A 28 -46.86 -41.17 -95.73
CA GLN A 28 -47.65 -42.23 -96.34
C GLN A 28 -47.97 -41.94 -97.81
N MET A 29 -48.43 -40.72 -98.13
CA MET A 29 -48.70 -40.30 -99.53
C MET A 29 -47.44 -40.36 -100.38
N ILE A 30 -46.30 -39.89 -99.87
CA ILE A 30 -45.00 -39.94 -100.57
C ILE A 30 -44.57 -41.39 -100.82
N TRP A 31 -44.72 -42.27 -99.82
CA TRP A 31 -44.41 -43.69 -100.00
C TRP A 31 -45.29 -44.35 -101.06
N ASP A 32 -46.58 -44.00 -101.11
CA ASP A 32 -47.55 -44.51 -102.09
C ASP A 32 -47.26 -43.99 -103.51
N GLU A 33 -46.68 -42.80 -103.65
CA GLU A 33 -46.21 -42.24 -104.94
C GLU A 33 -44.87 -42.85 -105.42
N VAL A 34 -43.92 -43.09 -104.51
CA VAL A 34 -42.57 -43.58 -104.83
C VAL A 34 -42.51 -45.11 -105.02
N GLY A 35 -43.47 -45.85 -104.45
CA GLY A 35 -43.57 -47.31 -104.59
C GLY A 35 -42.60 -48.11 -103.71
N GLY A 36 -42.30 -47.63 -102.50
CA GLY A 36 -41.38 -48.29 -101.56
C GLY A 36 -41.92 -49.60 -100.95
N ASP A 37 -41.02 -50.55 -100.67
CA ASP A 37 -41.34 -51.86 -100.08
C ASP A 37 -41.87 -51.73 -98.64
N GLN A 38 -42.81 -52.61 -98.27
CA GLN A 38 -43.50 -52.57 -96.97
C GLN A 38 -42.50 -52.70 -95.80
N PHE A 39 -41.44 -53.49 -95.97
CA PHE A 39 -40.39 -53.66 -94.96
C PHE A 39 -39.60 -52.37 -94.71
N GLU A 40 -39.30 -51.58 -95.75
CA GLU A 40 -38.59 -50.30 -95.60
C GLU A 40 -39.48 -49.23 -94.95
N ARG A 41 -40.78 -49.21 -95.28
CA ARG A 41 -41.77 -48.34 -94.62
C ARG A 41 -41.87 -48.65 -93.12
N GLU A 42 -42.00 -49.93 -92.77
CA GLU A 42 -42.05 -50.39 -91.37
C GLU A 42 -40.77 -50.04 -90.61
N LYS A 43 -39.60 -50.18 -91.26
CA LYS A 43 -38.31 -49.79 -90.66
C LYS A 43 -38.25 -48.28 -90.36
N VAL A 44 -38.65 -47.43 -91.30
CA VAL A 44 -38.65 -45.96 -91.08
C VAL A 44 -39.66 -45.56 -90.00
N LEU A 45 -40.83 -46.20 -89.95
CA LEU A 45 -41.79 -46.00 -88.84
C LEU A 45 -41.20 -46.41 -87.49
N LEU A 46 -40.52 -47.56 -87.42
CA LEU A 46 -39.85 -48.04 -86.21
C LEU A 46 -38.74 -47.09 -85.76
N ASP A 47 -37.96 -46.55 -86.70
CA ASP A 47 -36.91 -45.57 -86.42
C ASP A 47 -37.51 -44.27 -85.85
N ILE A 48 -38.61 -43.76 -86.41
CA ILE A 48 -39.33 -42.59 -85.89
C ILE A 48 -39.89 -42.85 -84.49
N GLU A 49 -40.48 -44.02 -84.26
CA GLU A 49 -40.96 -44.43 -82.93
C GLU A 49 -39.82 -44.47 -81.90
N GLN A 50 -38.68 -45.04 -82.28
CA GLN A 50 -37.50 -45.14 -81.43
C GLN A 50 -36.91 -43.75 -81.11
N GLU A 51 -36.81 -42.85 -82.09
CA GLU A 51 -36.36 -41.47 -81.88
C GLU A 51 -37.31 -40.69 -80.97
N CYS A 52 -38.62 -40.84 -81.17
CA CYS A 52 -39.64 -40.22 -80.33
C CYS A 52 -39.58 -40.75 -78.88
N LEU A 53 -39.40 -42.05 -78.68
CA LEU A 53 -39.18 -42.66 -77.37
C LEU A 53 -37.93 -42.13 -76.68
N GLU A 54 -36.83 -41.94 -77.41
CA GLU A 54 -35.59 -41.40 -76.84
C GLU A 54 -35.75 -39.93 -76.41
N VAL A 55 -36.47 -39.12 -77.21
CA VAL A 55 -36.83 -37.75 -76.82
C VAL A 55 -37.70 -37.75 -75.56
N TYR A 56 -38.71 -38.62 -75.48
CA TYR A 56 -39.54 -38.75 -74.28
C TYR A 56 -38.74 -39.20 -73.04
N ARG A 57 -37.89 -40.23 -73.16
CA ARG A 57 -36.99 -40.66 -72.08
C ARG A 57 -36.12 -39.52 -71.59
N LYS A 58 -35.43 -38.82 -72.50
CA LYS A 58 -34.60 -37.67 -72.16
C LYS A 58 -35.39 -36.56 -71.45
N LYS A 59 -36.63 -36.29 -71.83
CA LYS A 59 -37.48 -35.30 -71.15
C LYS A 59 -37.90 -35.77 -69.75
N VAL A 60 -38.25 -37.05 -69.60
CA VAL A 60 -38.59 -37.65 -68.30
C VAL A 60 -37.37 -37.68 -67.38
N ASP A 61 -36.20 -38.05 -67.88
CA ASP A 61 -34.95 -38.09 -67.12
C ASP A 61 -34.56 -36.69 -66.65
N ASN A 62 -34.63 -35.69 -67.52
CA ASN A 62 -34.40 -34.29 -67.13
C ASN A 62 -35.39 -33.80 -66.07
N ALA A 63 -36.66 -34.18 -66.17
CA ALA A 63 -37.67 -33.86 -65.16
C ALA A 63 -37.39 -34.59 -63.83
N ASN A 64 -36.96 -35.85 -63.87
CA ASN A 64 -36.57 -36.63 -62.70
C ASN A 64 -35.33 -36.04 -62.00
N ILE A 65 -34.31 -35.64 -62.76
CA ILE A 65 -33.12 -34.95 -62.24
C ILE A 65 -33.53 -33.63 -61.57
N SER A 66 -34.39 -32.84 -62.23
CA SER A 66 -34.90 -31.57 -61.68
C SER A 66 -35.70 -31.80 -60.39
N ARG A 67 -36.52 -32.85 -60.34
CA ARG A 67 -37.28 -33.24 -59.14
C ARG A 67 -36.35 -33.67 -58.00
N ALA A 68 -35.37 -34.52 -58.27
CA ALA A 68 -34.40 -34.97 -57.27
C ALA A 68 -33.59 -33.79 -56.70
N ARG A 69 -33.17 -32.86 -57.57
CA ARG A 69 -32.50 -31.63 -57.17
C ARG A 69 -33.36 -30.77 -56.22
N LEU A 70 -34.64 -30.57 -56.54
CA LEU A 70 -35.55 -29.82 -55.68
C LEU A 70 -35.76 -30.50 -54.31
N HIS A 71 -35.83 -31.83 -54.27
CA HIS A 71 -35.88 -32.56 -53.00
C HIS A 71 -34.61 -32.37 -52.16
N GLN A 72 -33.44 -32.40 -52.80
CA GLN A 72 -32.16 -32.18 -52.13
C GLN A 72 -32.07 -30.75 -51.57
N GLU A 73 -32.34 -29.73 -52.38
CA GLU A 73 -32.33 -28.32 -51.96
C GLU A 73 -33.31 -28.07 -50.79
N LEU A 74 -34.48 -28.72 -50.82
CA LEU A 74 -35.44 -28.65 -49.72
C LEU A 74 -34.92 -29.32 -48.43
N ALA A 75 -34.32 -30.49 -48.54
CA ALA A 75 -33.74 -31.20 -47.40
C ALA A 75 -32.57 -30.42 -46.79
N ASP A 76 -31.70 -29.84 -47.62
CA ASP A 76 -30.57 -29.01 -47.19
C ASP A 76 -31.06 -27.75 -46.47
N ALA A 77 -32.05 -27.05 -47.03
CA ALA A 77 -32.64 -25.86 -46.40
C ALA A 77 -33.32 -26.19 -45.06
N GLN A 78 -34.00 -27.33 -44.96
CA GLN A 78 -34.59 -27.80 -43.71
C GLN A 78 -33.51 -28.16 -42.68
N ALA A 79 -32.44 -28.85 -43.09
CA ALA A 79 -31.34 -29.20 -42.22
C ALA A 79 -30.62 -27.95 -41.68
N GLU A 80 -30.29 -27.00 -42.55
CA GLU A 80 -29.70 -25.72 -42.15
C GLU A 80 -30.61 -24.96 -41.19
N PHE A 81 -31.91 -24.89 -41.47
CA PHE A 81 -32.87 -24.24 -40.57
C PHE A 81 -32.89 -24.90 -39.18
N THR A 82 -32.91 -26.24 -39.11
CA THR A 82 -32.85 -26.95 -37.82
C THR A 82 -31.54 -26.72 -37.08
N HIS A 83 -30.42 -26.67 -37.80
CA HIS A 83 -29.12 -26.35 -37.22
C HIS A 83 -29.10 -24.93 -36.63
N LEU A 84 -29.61 -23.93 -37.37
CA LEU A 84 -29.71 -22.55 -36.88
C LEU A 84 -30.58 -22.43 -35.63
N LEU A 85 -31.71 -23.13 -35.57
CA LEU A 85 -32.57 -23.17 -34.38
C LEU A 85 -31.83 -23.75 -33.16
N LEU A 86 -31.10 -24.85 -33.35
CA LEU A 86 -30.29 -25.45 -32.28
C LEU A 86 -29.18 -24.51 -31.80
N SER A 87 -28.42 -23.92 -32.73
CA SER A 87 -27.35 -22.98 -32.39
C SER A 87 -27.88 -21.73 -31.67
N LEU A 88 -29.04 -21.20 -32.05
CA LEU A 88 -29.66 -20.05 -31.38
C LEU A 88 -30.42 -20.43 -30.10
N GLY A 89 -30.61 -21.72 -29.81
CA GLY A 89 -31.41 -22.21 -28.69
C GLY A 89 -32.91 -21.93 -28.82
N GLU A 90 -33.41 -21.69 -30.03
CA GLU A 90 -34.82 -21.39 -30.31
C GLU A 90 -35.59 -22.69 -30.57
N ARG A 91 -36.70 -22.91 -29.85
CA ARG A 91 -37.50 -24.15 -30.00
C ARG A 91 -38.41 -24.14 -31.24
N SER A 92 -38.81 -22.96 -31.73
CA SER A 92 -39.62 -22.81 -32.95
C SER A 92 -39.82 -21.33 -33.30
N LEU A 93 -39.85 -21.01 -34.60
CA LEU A 93 -40.40 -19.73 -35.07
C LEU A 93 -41.94 -19.75 -35.08
N PRO A 94 -42.60 -18.59 -34.87
CA PRO A 94 -44.03 -18.44 -35.17
C PRO A 94 -44.36 -18.76 -36.64
N LEU A 95 -43.37 -18.56 -37.52
CA LEU A 95 -43.44 -18.82 -38.96
C LEU A 95 -42.85 -20.19 -39.32
N ARG A 96 -43.09 -21.21 -38.50
CA ARG A 96 -42.83 -22.58 -38.96
C ARG A 96 -43.94 -22.91 -39.95
N PRO A 97 -43.64 -23.23 -41.23
CA PRO A 97 -44.66 -23.74 -42.14
C PRO A 97 -44.98 -25.18 -41.71
N GLU A 98 -45.70 -25.34 -40.60
CA GLU A 98 -46.03 -26.63 -39.99
C GLU A 98 -46.87 -27.52 -40.92
N LYS A 99 -47.37 -26.93 -42.01
CA LYS A 99 -47.89 -27.65 -43.17
C LYS A 99 -47.35 -26.99 -44.43
N MET A 100 -46.17 -27.42 -44.85
CA MET A 100 -45.66 -27.15 -46.20
C MET A 100 -46.58 -27.84 -47.21
N THR A 101 -47.70 -27.21 -47.55
CA THR A 101 -48.66 -27.72 -48.53
C THR A 101 -48.43 -27.05 -49.86
N GLY A 102 -48.25 -27.84 -50.93
CA GLY A 102 -48.03 -27.32 -52.27
C GLY A 102 -46.93 -28.08 -53.01
N THR A 103 -46.50 -27.51 -54.13
CA THR A 103 -45.41 -28.04 -54.96
C THR A 103 -44.05 -27.85 -54.29
N LEU A 104 -43.04 -28.63 -54.67
CA LEU A 104 -41.67 -28.51 -54.12
C LEU A 104 -41.10 -27.09 -54.26
N LYS A 105 -41.46 -26.35 -55.33
CA LYS A 105 -41.04 -24.96 -55.53
C LYS A 105 -41.71 -24.00 -54.54
N GLU A 106 -43.01 -24.15 -54.30
CA GLU A 106 -43.74 -23.34 -53.30
C GLU A 106 -43.21 -23.60 -51.89
N GLN A 107 -42.93 -24.87 -51.60
CA GLN A 107 -42.30 -25.28 -50.35
C GLN A 107 -40.94 -24.60 -50.16
N LEU A 108 -40.05 -24.66 -51.14
CA LEU A 108 -38.73 -24.01 -51.08
C LEU A 108 -38.86 -22.47 -50.94
N ASN A 109 -39.76 -21.85 -51.70
CA ASN A 109 -40.02 -20.41 -51.64
C ASN A 109 -40.55 -19.96 -50.26
N SER A 110 -41.25 -20.84 -49.54
CA SER A 110 -41.75 -20.54 -48.19
C SER A 110 -40.67 -20.61 -47.11
N ILE A 111 -39.68 -21.51 -47.23
CA ILE A 111 -38.56 -21.63 -46.27
C ILE A 111 -37.52 -20.54 -46.47
N THR A 112 -37.24 -20.16 -47.73
CA THR A 112 -36.13 -19.26 -48.07
C THR A 112 -36.14 -17.95 -47.26
N PRO A 113 -37.26 -17.24 -47.06
CA PRO A 113 -37.29 -16.02 -46.23
C PRO A 113 -36.99 -16.29 -44.75
N ALA A 114 -37.56 -17.36 -44.18
CA ALA A 114 -37.35 -17.73 -42.78
C ALA A 114 -35.89 -18.11 -42.50
N LEU A 115 -35.25 -18.80 -43.45
CA LEU A 115 -33.83 -19.15 -43.38
C LEU A 115 -32.94 -17.90 -43.39
N LYS A 116 -33.21 -16.95 -44.30
CA LYS A 116 -32.50 -15.66 -44.34
C LYS A 116 -32.65 -14.87 -43.04
N GLU A 117 -33.84 -14.87 -42.45
CA GLU A 117 -34.07 -14.22 -41.16
C GLU A 117 -33.23 -14.88 -40.04
N MET A 118 -33.15 -16.21 -40.00
CA MET A 118 -32.32 -16.93 -39.01
C MET A 118 -30.83 -16.68 -39.20
N GLN A 119 -30.36 -16.61 -40.45
CA GLN A 119 -28.97 -16.25 -40.76
C GLN A 119 -28.64 -14.86 -40.25
N LEU A 120 -29.50 -13.85 -40.50
CA LEU A 120 -29.31 -12.50 -40.00
C LEU A 120 -29.30 -12.44 -38.46
N ARG A 121 -30.20 -13.17 -37.80
CA ARG A 121 -30.19 -13.26 -36.32
C ARG A 121 -28.93 -13.92 -35.80
N LYS A 122 -28.42 -14.97 -36.46
CA LYS A 122 -27.14 -15.59 -36.12
C LYS A 122 -25.99 -14.59 -36.24
N GLU A 123 -25.90 -13.86 -37.34
CA GLU A 123 -24.86 -12.85 -37.56
C GLU A 123 -24.89 -11.78 -36.47
N GLU A 124 -26.07 -11.25 -36.14
CA GLU A 124 -26.22 -10.26 -35.08
C GLU A 124 -25.84 -10.84 -33.71
N ARG A 125 -26.23 -12.08 -33.44
CA ARG A 125 -25.87 -12.77 -32.20
C ARG A 125 -24.36 -12.94 -32.08
N VAL A 126 -23.68 -13.37 -33.15
CA VAL A 126 -22.22 -13.50 -33.18
C VAL A 126 -21.54 -12.15 -32.90
N LYS A 127 -22.05 -11.04 -33.46
CA LYS A 127 -21.54 -9.70 -33.14
C LYS A 127 -21.69 -9.38 -31.65
N GLN A 128 -22.85 -9.66 -31.05
CA GLN A 128 -23.09 -9.45 -29.62
C GLN A 128 -22.11 -10.26 -28.75
N PHE A 129 -21.96 -11.56 -29.02
CA PHE A 129 -21.00 -12.41 -28.30
C PHE A 129 -19.57 -11.88 -28.43
N ARG A 130 -19.14 -11.52 -29.65
CA ARG A 130 -17.80 -10.97 -29.89
C ARG A 130 -17.58 -9.68 -29.10
N ALA A 131 -18.58 -8.80 -29.06
CA ALA A 131 -18.51 -7.54 -28.31
C ALA A 131 -18.37 -7.79 -26.80
N VAL A 132 -19.21 -8.66 -26.21
CA VAL A 132 -19.16 -8.97 -24.78
C VAL A 132 -17.87 -9.68 -24.40
N GLN A 133 -17.44 -10.68 -25.17
CA GLN A 133 -16.19 -11.41 -24.92
C GLN A 133 -14.96 -10.50 -25.04
N SER A 134 -14.98 -9.52 -25.96
CA SER A 134 -13.91 -8.52 -26.09
C SER A 134 -13.79 -7.64 -24.85
N GLN A 135 -14.93 -7.19 -24.33
CA GLN A 135 -14.96 -6.40 -23.10
C GLN A 135 -14.49 -7.23 -21.90
N ILE A 136 -14.93 -8.49 -21.79
CA ILE A 136 -14.45 -9.42 -20.75
C ILE A 136 -12.93 -9.56 -20.82
N GLN A 137 -12.38 -9.82 -22.00
CA GLN A 137 -10.94 -9.97 -22.17
C GLN A 137 -10.18 -8.70 -21.81
N LYS A 138 -10.68 -7.52 -22.23
CA LYS A 138 -10.09 -6.23 -21.89
C LYS A 138 -10.04 -6.02 -20.37
N ILE A 139 -11.18 -6.16 -19.69
CA ILE A 139 -11.28 -5.94 -18.25
C ILE A 139 -10.47 -6.98 -17.47
N SER A 140 -10.52 -8.24 -17.90
CA SER A 140 -9.70 -9.31 -17.29
C SER A 140 -8.21 -9.04 -17.45
N GLY A 141 -7.80 -8.50 -18.60
CA GLY A 141 -6.42 -8.05 -18.85
C GLY A 141 -6.00 -6.94 -17.91
N GLU A 142 -6.83 -5.91 -17.75
CA GLU A 142 -6.59 -4.79 -16.82
C GLU A 142 -6.52 -5.27 -15.35
N ILE A 143 -7.44 -6.15 -14.94
CA ILE A 143 -7.45 -6.78 -13.61
C ILE A 143 -6.19 -7.60 -13.38
N ALA A 144 -5.68 -8.31 -14.40
CA ALA A 144 -4.42 -9.04 -14.33
C ALA A 144 -3.18 -8.12 -14.40
N GLY A 145 -3.36 -6.80 -14.55
CA GLY A 145 -2.27 -5.83 -14.64
C GLY A 145 -1.57 -5.80 -16.01
N ARG A 146 -2.17 -6.36 -17.06
CA ARG A 146 -1.67 -6.22 -18.44
C ARG A 146 -1.99 -4.82 -18.94
N SER A 147 -0.98 -4.11 -19.42
CA SER A 147 -1.13 -2.78 -20.01
C SER A 147 -1.83 -2.86 -21.37
N GLU A 148 -2.57 -1.81 -21.73
CA GLU A 148 -3.20 -1.63 -23.06
C GLU A 148 -2.19 -1.74 -24.22
N TYR A 149 -0.88 -1.61 -23.97
CA TYR A 149 0.17 -1.78 -24.98
C TYR A 149 0.51 -3.23 -25.35
N ASN A 150 0.03 -4.22 -24.58
CA ASN A 150 0.29 -5.64 -24.82
C ASN A 150 -0.86 -6.34 -25.56
N ASP A 151 -1.61 -5.63 -26.40
CA ASP A 151 -2.62 -6.21 -27.27
C ASP A 151 -1.95 -6.99 -28.41
N THR A 152 -1.50 -8.20 -28.10
CA THR A 152 -1.57 -9.27 -29.08
C THR A 152 -3.06 -9.50 -29.26
N SER A 153 -3.62 -8.88 -30.31
CA SER A 153 -5.02 -8.99 -30.70
C SER A 153 -5.34 -10.46 -30.98
N SER A 154 -5.61 -11.22 -29.92
CA SER A 154 -6.07 -12.59 -30.05
C SER A 154 -7.47 -12.46 -30.61
N SER A 155 -7.61 -12.72 -31.91
CA SER A 155 -8.88 -12.87 -32.59
C SER A 155 -9.83 -13.66 -31.68
N ILE A 156 -10.85 -12.99 -31.15
CA ILE A 156 -11.83 -13.61 -30.27
C ILE A 156 -12.64 -14.60 -31.10
N VAL A 157 -12.37 -15.89 -30.87
CA VAL A 157 -13.09 -16.97 -31.51
C VAL A 157 -14.39 -17.18 -30.74
N VAL A 158 -15.49 -16.71 -31.32
CA VAL A 158 -16.83 -16.96 -30.80
C VAL A 158 -17.19 -18.41 -31.08
N ASN A 159 -17.66 -19.14 -30.07
CA ASN A 159 -18.20 -20.46 -30.28
C ASN A 159 -19.55 -20.37 -31.02
N GLU A 160 -19.58 -20.72 -32.30
CA GLU A 160 -20.79 -20.68 -33.11
C GLU A 160 -21.76 -21.84 -32.82
N SER A 161 -21.36 -22.85 -32.05
CA SER A 161 -22.21 -24.00 -31.75
C SER A 161 -23.34 -23.67 -30.77
N ASP A 162 -23.11 -22.72 -29.86
CA ASP A 162 -24.06 -22.29 -28.83
C ASP A 162 -24.08 -20.76 -28.72
N LEU A 163 -25.03 -20.19 -29.46
CA LEU A 163 -25.34 -18.76 -29.52
C LEU A 163 -26.67 -18.47 -28.80
N SER A 164 -27.02 -19.31 -27.82
CA SER A 164 -28.27 -19.17 -27.07
C SER A 164 -28.33 -17.90 -26.24
N LEU A 165 -29.54 -17.37 -26.03
CA LEU A 165 -29.79 -16.21 -25.17
C LEU A 165 -29.28 -16.42 -23.74
N LYS A 166 -29.45 -17.64 -23.20
CA LYS A 166 -28.98 -17.99 -21.87
C LYS A 166 -27.46 -17.88 -21.78
N ARG A 167 -26.73 -18.38 -22.77
CA ARG A 167 -25.27 -18.29 -22.80
C ARG A 167 -24.79 -16.85 -22.93
N LEU A 168 -25.49 -16.03 -23.71
CA LEU A 168 -25.20 -14.59 -23.79
C LEU A 168 -25.41 -13.88 -22.45
N GLU A 169 -26.50 -14.20 -21.75
CA GLU A 169 -26.79 -13.68 -20.40
C GLU A 169 -25.72 -14.09 -19.38
N GLU A 170 -25.21 -15.32 -19.44
CA GLU A 170 -24.08 -15.77 -18.62
C GLU A 170 -22.83 -14.90 -18.84
N TYR A 171 -22.47 -14.61 -20.10
CA TYR A 171 -21.35 -13.70 -20.40
C TYR A 171 -21.62 -12.26 -19.97
N GLN A 172 -22.86 -11.77 -20.07
CA GLN A 172 -23.21 -10.44 -19.59
C GLN A 172 -23.12 -10.34 -18.05
N ASN A 173 -23.57 -11.38 -17.34
CA ASN A 173 -23.43 -11.47 -15.89
C ASN A 173 -21.95 -11.53 -15.46
N GLU A 174 -21.14 -12.29 -16.18
CA GLU A 174 -19.68 -12.32 -15.99
C GLU A 174 -19.05 -10.94 -16.20
N LEU A 175 -19.41 -10.26 -17.29
CA LEU A 175 -18.94 -8.92 -17.59
C LEU A 175 -19.32 -7.93 -16.48
N GLN A 176 -20.56 -7.99 -15.98
CA GLN A 176 -20.99 -7.15 -14.86
C GLN A 176 -20.20 -7.43 -13.58
N ARG A 177 -19.93 -8.72 -13.28
CA ARG A 177 -19.09 -9.11 -12.14
C ARG A 177 -17.69 -8.53 -12.25
N LEU A 178 -17.07 -8.63 -13.42
CA LEU A 178 -15.74 -8.07 -13.67
C LEU A 178 -15.72 -6.53 -13.59
N HIS A 179 -16.77 -5.85 -14.04
CA HIS A 179 -16.91 -4.41 -13.86
C HIS A 179 -16.97 -4.02 -12.38
N ASN A 180 -17.75 -4.75 -11.58
CA ASN A 180 -17.83 -4.53 -10.13
C ASN A 180 -16.45 -4.76 -9.48
N GLU A 181 -15.78 -5.87 -9.81
CA GLU A 181 -14.45 -6.16 -9.30
C GLU A 181 -13.42 -5.07 -9.66
N LYS A 182 -13.43 -4.59 -10.91
CA LYS A 182 -12.59 -3.48 -11.35
C LYS A 182 -12.86 -2.21 -10.52
N SER A 183 -14.12 -1.88 -10.28
CA SER A 183 -14.50 -0.73 -9.46
C SER A 183 -13.99 -0.87 -8.02
N ASP A 184 -14.19 -2.05 -7.42
CA ASP A 184 -13.75 -2.33 -6.05
C ASP A 184 -12.22 -2.25 -5.92
N ARG A 185 -11.48 -2.80 -6.90
CA ARG A 185 -10.01 -2.70 -6.94
C ARG A 185 -9.53 -1.26 -7.09
N LEU A 186 -10.18 -0.45 -7.94
CA LEU A 186 -9.85 0.97 -8.08
C LEU A 186 -10.09 1.74 -6.78
N GLN A 187 -11.20 1.48 -6.09
CA GLN A 187 -11.47 2.08 -4.78
C GLN A 187 -10.43 1.67 -3.73
N ARG A 188 -10.00 0.40 -3.73
CA ARG A 188 -8.93 -0.07 -2.85
C ARG A 188 -7.60 0.63 -3.13
N VAL A 189 -7.21 0.76 -4.40
CA VAL A 189 -6.00 1.51 -4.78
C VAL A 189 -6.08 2.95 -4.29
N GLU A 190 -7.22 3.62 -4.49
CA GLU A 190 -7.42 5.00 -4.03
C GLU A 190 -7.31 5.11 -2.50
N LYS A 191 -7.91 4.15 -1.78
CA LYS A 191 -7.80 4.07 -0.32
C LYS A 191 -6.33 3.93 0.09
N TYR A 192 -5.58 2.98 -0.48
CA TYR A 192 -4.17 2.80 -0.18
C TYR A 192 -3.33 4.05 -0.52
N MET A 193 -3.63 4.74 -1.61
CA MET A 193 -2.95 6.00 -1.97
C MET A 193 -3.21 7.09 -0.93
N SER A 194 -4.47 7.27 -0.49
CA SER A 194 -4.80 8.25 0.55
C SER A 194 -4.16 7.90 1.90
N THR A 195 -4.10 6.62 2.28
CA THR A 195 -3.41 6.20 3.51
C THR A 195 -1.91 6.42 3.42
N ILE A 196 -1.27 6.13 2.28
CA ILE A 196 0.16 6.42 2.07
C ILE A 196 0.42 7.92 2.16
N GLN A 197 -0.42 8.77 1.54
CA GLN A 197 -0.27 10.22 1.62
C GLN A 197 -0.38 10.73 3.06
N ASN A 198 -1.36 10.25 3.81
CA ASN A 198 -1.55 10.64 5.21
C ASN A 198 -0.39 10.17 6.09
N LEU A 199 0.01 8.90 6.00
CA LEU A 199 1.15 8.36 6.75
C LEU A 199 2.46 9.08 6.41
N SER A 200 2.70 9.32 5.12
CA SER A 200 3.88 10.06 4.66
C SER A 200 3.88 11.50 5.17
N ALA A 201 2.72 12.18 5.15
CA ALA A 201 2.58 13.52 5.70
C ALA A 201 2.87 13.55 7.19
N THR A 202 2.38 12.58 7.98
CA THR A 202 2.69 12.45 9.41
C THR A 202 4.18 12.21 9.66
N LEU A 203 4.82 11.37 8.85
CA LEU A 203 6.25 11.00 8.95
C LEU A 203 7.21 12.04 8.33
N GLY A 204 6.70 13.04 7.61
CA GLY A 204 7.50 14.02 6.86
C GLY A 204 8.24 13.42 5.66
N MET A 205 7.67 12.42 5.00
CA MET A 205 8.25 11.73 3.84
C MET A 205 7.57 12.18 2.53
N ASP A 206 8.27 12.06 1.40
CA ASP A 206 7.69 12.36 0.08
C ASP A 206 6.79 11.21 -0.41
N SER A 207 5.47 11.42 -0.30
CA SER A 207 4.45 10.49 -0.78
C SER A 207 4.57 10.18 -2.28
N SER A 208 5.01 11.15 -3.11
CA SER A 208 5.16 10.96 -4.55
C SER A 208 6.28 9.97 -4.88
N MET A 209 7.41 10.12 -4.19
CA MET A 209 8.53 9.18 -4.30
C MET A 209 8.15 7.76 -3.82
N ILE A 210 7.35 7.65 -2.76
CA ILE A 210 6.89 6.34 -2.26
C ILE A 210 5.95 5.67 -3.27
N ILE A 211 4.96 6.41 -3.78
CA ILE A 211 3.99 5.89 -4.76
C ILE A 211 4.69 5.47 -6.07
N THR A 212 5.64 6.27 -6.57
CA THR A 212 6.38 5.94 -7.80
C THR A 212 7.28 4.70 -7.63
N LYS A 213 7.84 4.47 -6.44
CA LYS A 213 8.58 3.22 -6.12
C LYS A 213 7.68 1.99 -6.12
N VAL A 214 6.40 2.14 -5.76
CA VAL A 214 5.42 1.06 -5.89
C VAL A 214 5.17 0.77 -7.36
N HIS A 215 4.69 1.77 -8.11
CA HIS A 215 4.56 1.69 -9.56
C HIS A 215 4.37 3.09 -10.16
N PRO A 216 5.08 3.44 -11.26
CA PRO A 216 4.97 4.75 -11.90
C PRO A 216 3.53 5.13 -12.27
N SER A 217 2.72 4.19 -12.79
CA SER A 217 1.34 4.50 -13.23
C SER A 217 0.36 4.88 -12.11
N LEU A 218 0.74 4.70 -10.85
CA LEU A 218 -0.06 5.15 -9.70
C LEU A 218 0.15 6.63 -9.39
N ASN A 219 1.21 7.23 -9.91
CA ASN A 219 1.46 8.64 -9.73
C ASN A 219 0.48 9.47 -10.58
N ALA A 220 -0.16 10.47 -9.97
CA ALA A 220 -1.13 11.32 -10.65
C ALA A 220 -0.55 12.06 -11.87
N LEU A 221 0.76 12.28 -11.87
CA LEU A 221 1.50 12.96 -12.93
C LEU A 221 1.80 12.07 -14.15
N SER A 222 1.60 10.76 -14.05
CA SER A 222 2.02 9.84 -15.10
C SER A 222 1.04 9.76 -16.28
N GLY A 223 -0.21 10.21 -16.12
CA GLY A 223 -1.24 10.17 -17.18
C GLY A 223 -1.60 8.76 -17.68
N LEU A 224 -1.01 7.72 -17.08
CA LEU A 224 -1.23 6.31 -17.38
C LEU A 224 -2.46 5.78 -16.64
N SER A 225 -3.08 4.73 -17.18
CA SER A 225 -4.10 4.00 -16.44
C SER A 225 -3.50 3.38 -15.16
N LYS A 226 -4.19 3.56 -14.04
CA LYS A 226 -3.80 3.00 -12.74
C LYS A 226 -3.74 1.47 -12.89
N ASN A 227 -2.62 0.87 -12.52
CA ASN A 227 -2.50 -0.58 -12.54
C ASN A 227 -3.22 -1.15 -11.31
N ILE A 228 -4.17 -2.06 -11.53
CA ILE A 228 -5.03 -2.67 -10.50
C ILE A 228 -4.76 -4.17 -10.30
N GLY A 229 -3.60 -4.63 -10.77
CA GLY A 229 -3.17 -6.01 -10.64
C GLY A 229 -2.98 -6.43 -9.19
N ASP A 230 -3.17 -7.72 -8.91
CA ASP A 230 -2.99 -8.30 -7.57
C ASP A 230 -1.60 -8.01 -6.99
N PHE A 231 -0.57 -8.08 -7.84
CA PHE A 231 0.80 -7.76 -7.45
C PHE A 231 0.96 -6.32 -6.96
N ILE A 232 0.29 -5.36 -7.61
CA ILE A 232 0.35 -3.94 -7.23
C ILE A 232 -0.44 -3.68 -5.95
N LEU A 233 -1.61 -4.30 -5.81
CA LEU A 233 -2.39 -4.23 -4.57
C LEU A 233 -1.61 -4.79 -3.37
N ALA A 234 -0.98 -5.96 -3.53
CA ALA A 234 -0.13 -6.54 -2.49
C ALA A 234 1.08 -5.66 -2.15
N LYS A 235 1.71 -5.03 -3.16
CA LYS A 235 2.83 -4.12 -2.94
C LYS A 235 2.40 -2.82 -2.24
N LEU A 236 1.21 -2.29 -2.57
CA LEU A 236 0.61 -1.15 -1.86
C LEU A 236 0.34 -1.50 -0.40
N ASP A 237 -0.25 -2.66 -0.15
CA ASP A 237 -0.57 -3.16 1.21
C ASP A 237 0.71 -3.26 2.06
N SER A 238 1.73 -3.95 1.55
CA SER A 238 3.04 -4.06 2.21
C SER A 238 3.72 -2.70 2.44
N THR A 239 3.53 -1.73 1.53
CA THR A 239 4.06 -0.38 1.71
C THR A 239 3.33 0.36 2.84
N VAL A 240 2.01 0.20 2.95
CA VAL A 240 1.23 0.76 4.06
C VAL A 240 1.66 0.14 5.39
N GLU A 241 1.76 -1.20 5.47
CA GLU A 241 2.24 -1.89 6.67
C GLU A 241 3.63 -1.40 7.11
N SER A 242 4.55 -1.22 6.15
CA SER A 242 5.90 -0.69 6.45
C SER A 242 5.86 0.74 6.97
N LEU A 243 4.97 1.60 6.47
CA LEU A 243 4.84 2.97 6.94
C LEU A 243 4.17 3.04 8.31
N GLU A 244 3.19 2.18 8.58
CA GLU A 244 2.57 2.05 9.90
C GLU A 244 3.58 1.56 10.94
N ALA A 245 4.41 0.57 10.59
CA ALA A 245 5.49 0.09 11.46
C ALA A 245 6.52 1.19 11.75
N GLU A 246 6.91 1.99 10.76
CA GLU A 246 7.83 3.11 10.96
C GLU A 246 7.19 4.22 11.81
N LYS A 247 5.90 4.52 11.61
CA LYS A 247 5.13 5.44 12.48
C LYS A 247 5.16 4.97 13.93
N GLN A 248 4.88 3.69 14.17
CA GLN A 248 4.89 3.10 15.50
C GLN A 248 6.27 3.21 16.16
N LYS A 249 7.33 2.82 15.44
CA LYS A 249 8.72 2.89 15.92
C LYS A 249 9.13 4.31 16.29
N ARG A 250 8.79 5.30 15.44
CA ARG A 250 9.08 6.71 15.71
C ARG A 250 8.33 7.26 16.91
N HIS A 251 7.06 6.88 17.04
CA HIS A 251 6.23 7.26 18.17
C HIS A 251 6.76 6.68 19.49
N GLU A 252 7.11 5.40 19.55
CA GLU A 252 7.71 4.77 20.74
C GLU A 252 9.00 5.48 21.16
N LYS A 253 9.87 5.78 20.19
CA LYS A 253 11.10 6.53 20.44
C LYS A 253 10.80 7.93 21.02
N LEU A 254 9.82 8.63 20.45
CA LEU A 254 9.41 9.95 20.93
C LEU A 254 8.80 9.89 22.34
N GLN A 255 8.03 8.84 22.66
CA GLN A 255 7.49 8.62 24.00
C GLN A 255 8.58 8.45 25.06
N VAL A 256 9.63 7.68 24.74
CA VAL A 256 10.78 7.49 25.64
C VAL A 256 11.49 8.84 25.87
N LEU A 257 11.74 9.60 24.81
CA LEU A 257 12.38 10.91 24.89
C LEU A 257 11.54 11.93 25.65
N GLY A 258 10.23 11.99 25.41
CA GLY A 258 9.35 12.90 26.12
C GLY A 258 9.24 12.57 27.61
N LYS A 259 9.22 11.29 28.00
CA LYS A 259 9.32 10.89 29.41
C LYS A 259 10.65 11.33 30.04
N ALA A 260 11.77 11.16 29.33
CA ALA A 260 13.07 11.62 29.80
C ALA A 260 13.11 13.14 29.98
N LEU A 261 12.60 13.91 29.02
CA LEU A 261 12.48 15.38 29.11
C LEU A 261 11.66 15.81 30.33
N ILE A 262 10.46 15.23 30.52
CA ILE A 262 9.60 15.55 31.68
C ILE A 262 10.34 15.27 33.00
N ASN A 263 11.00 14.12 33.10
CA ASN A 263 11.73 13.74 34.30
C ASN A 263 12.87 14.71 34.61
N VAL A 264 13.70 15.06 33.62
CA VAL A 264 14.82 15.98 33.84
C VAL A 264 14.34 17.40 34.10
N TRP A 265 13.27 17.87 33.45
CA TRP A 265 12.71 19.19 33.73
C TRP A 265 12.13 19.29 35.15
N ASN A 266 11.45 18.25 35.63
CA ASN A 266 10.93 18.21 37.00
C ASN A 266 12.05 18.10 38.03
N LEU A 267 13.17 17.45 37.69
CA LEU A 267 14.33 17.35 38.58
C LEU A 267 15.11 18.68 38.66
N MET A 268 15.24 19.38 37.54
CA MET A 268 16.08 20.58 37.41
C MET A 268 15.29 21.90 37.55
N ASP A 269 14.01 21.84 37.93
CA ASP A 269 13.08 22.99 37.99
C ASP A 269 13.16 23.90 36.75
N THR A 270 13.23 23.30 35.56
CA THR A 270 13.45 24.04 34.31
C THR A 270 12.29 24.99 34.02
N HIS A 271 12.61 26.23 33.64
CA HIS A 271 11.65 27.30 33.34
C HIS A 271 10.65 26.91 32.24
N TYR A 272 9.42 27.42 32.35
CA TYR A 272 8.32 27.11 31.43
C TYR A 272 8.64 27.41 29.96
N GLN A 273 9.34 28.50 29.67
CA GLN A 273 9.67 28.91 28.29
C GLN A 273 10.52 27.86 27.55
N ASP A 274 11.37 27.13 28.27
CA ASP A 274 12.20 26.07 27.68
C ASP A 274 11.38 24.78 27.50
N ARG A 275 10.42 24.52 28.39
CA ARG A 275 9.46 23.40 28.26
C ARG A 275 8.50 23.61 27.08
N GLU A 276 8.06 24.84 26.85
CA GLU A 276 7.09 25.19 25.80
C GLU A 276 7.61 24.85 24.39
N ARG A 277 8.92 25.02 24.15
CA ARG A 277 9.57 24.67 22.87
C ARG A 277 9.40 23.19 22.50
N PHE A 278 9.32 22.30 23.50
CA PHE A 278 9.15 20.85 23.33
C PHE A 278 7.77 20.35 23.79
N SER A 279 6.80 21.26 23.92
CA SER A 279 5.41 20.93 24.28
C SER A 279 4.77 19.93 23.30
N HIS A 280 5.12 20.01 22.02
CA HIS A 280 4.67 19.09 20.97
C HIS A 280 5.19 17.65 21.17
N VAL A 281 6.42 17.47 21.65
CA VAL A 281 6.99 16.15 21.99
C VAL A 281 6.31 15.58 23.23
N THR A 282 6.08 16.44 24.22
CA THR A 282 5.48 16.07 25.50
C THR A 282 4.01 15.67 25.33
N SER A 283 3.24 16.41 24.53
CA SER A 283 1.84 16.08 24.26
C SER A 283 1.71 14.74 23.53
N LEU A 284 2.53 14.52 22.49
CA LEU A 284 2.54 13.27 21.72
C LEU A 284 2.99 12.06 22.55
N SER A 285 3.73 12.26 23.63
CA SER A 285 4.19 11.17 24.50
C SER A 285 3.06 10.51 25.31
N SER A 286 1.93 11.19 25.44
CA SER A 286 0.75 10.72 26.18
C SER A 286 -0.37 10.20 25.27
N VAL A 287 -0.27 10.46 23.96
CA VAL A 287 -1.28 10.09 22.95
C VAL A 287 -0.96 8.71 22.38
N SER A 288 -1.98 7.97 21.95
CA SER A 288 -1.79 6.68 21.28
C SER A 288 -1.30 6.87 19.83
N SER A 289 -0.54 5.91 19.31
CA SER A 289 -0.06 5.94 17.92
C SER A 289 -1.20 6.02 16.89
N SER A 290 -2.35 5.40 17.17
CA SER A 290 -3.49 5.39 16.24
C SER A 290 -4.12 6.77 16.06
N ASP A 291 -4.07 7.62 17.08
CA ASP A 291 -4.76 8.93 17.08
C ASP A 291 -3.92 10.05 16.46
N ILE A 292 -2.67 9.77 16.08
CA ILE A 292 -1.76 10.76 15.52
C ILE A 292 -2.00 10.87 14.01
N TYR A 293 -2.65 11.95 13.60
CA TYR A 293 -2.87 12.30 12.19
C TYR A 293 -2.20 13.60 11.76
N THR A 294 -1.67 14.37 12.73
CA THR A 294 -1.10 15.69 12.47
C THR A 294 0.10 15.59 11.52
N PRO A 295 0.07 16.24 10.34
CA PRO A 295 1.19 16.25 9.42
C PRO A 295 2.46 16.81 10.08
N GLY A 296 3.60 16.18 9.82
CA GLY A 296 4.90 16.59 10.35
C GLY A 296 5.10 16.34 11.84
N SER A 297 4.22 15.62 12.53
CA SER A 297 4.35 15.36 13.97
C SER A 297 5.41 14.32 14.32
N LEU A 298 5.75 13.40 13.40
CA LEU A 298 6.72 12.32 13.59
C LEU A 298 7.85 12.39 12.56
N THR A 299 8.30 13.60 12.24
CA THR A 299 9.49 13.79 11.39
C THR A 299 10.76 13.36 12.11
N LEU A 300 11.77 12.94 11.33
CA LEU A 300 13.09 12.61 11.88
C LEU A 300 13.72 13.81 12.58
N ASP A 301 13.51 15.02 12.07
CA ASP A 301 14.05 16.25 12.63
C ASP A 301 13.54 16.50 14.06
N ILE A 302 12.24 16.28 14.33
CA ILE A 302 11.67 16.46 15.68
C ILE A 302 12.27 15.43 16.65
N ILE A 303 12.39 14.18 16.23
CA ILE A 303 12.99 13.13 17.05
C ILE A 303 14.45 13.47 17.36
N GLN A 304 15.21 13.90 16.35
CA GLN A 304 16.61 14.28 16.52
C GLN A 304 16.76 15.50 17.43
N GLN A 305 15.88 16.50 17.31
CA GLN A 305 15.87 17.66 18.20
C GLN A 305 15.62 17.24 19.65
N ALA A 306 14.66 16.34 19.89
CA ALA A 306 14.38 15.81 21.22
C ALA A 306 15.57 15.00 21.78
N GLU A 307 16.23 14.17 20.96
CA GLU A 307 17.44 13.43 21.38
C GLU A 307 18.58 14.36 21.78
N VAL A 308 18.84 15.39 20.95
CA VAL A 308 19.89 16.36 21.24
C VAL A 308 19.58 17.12 22.53
N GLU A 309 18.32 17.49 22.76
CA GLU A 309 17.94 18.19 23.98
C GLU A 309 18.04 17.30 25.23
N VAL A 310 17.59 16.05 25.16
CA VAL A 310 17.77 15.09 26.28
C VAL A 310 19.25 14.94 26.62
N ASN A 311 20.12 14.73 25.61
CA ASN A 311 21.55 14.64 25.82
C ASN A 311 22.16 15.92 26.42
N ARG A 312 21.71 17.09 25.95
CA ARG A 312 22.15 18.39 26.49
C ARG A 312 21.73 18.54 27.95
N LEU A 313 20.51 18.14 28.30
CA LEU A 313 19.99 18.18 29.67
C LEU A 313 20.68 17.18 30.59
N ASP A 314 21.00 15.98 30.11
CA ASP A 314 21.77 14.99 30.86
C ASP A 314 23.19 15.48 31.15
N GLN A 315 23.85 16.10 30.18
CA GLN A 315 25.15 16.75 30.39
C GLN A 315 25.07 17.91 31.39
N LEU A 316 24.01 18.72 31.31
CA LEU A 316 23.78 19.81 32.26
C LEU A 316 23.55 19.27 33.68
N LYS A 317 22.77 18.20 33.82
CA LYS A 317 22.54 17.50 35.09
C LYS A 317 23.86 16.99 35.68
N ALA A 318 24.69 16.31 34.88
CA ALA A 318 26.00 15.83 35.34
C ALA A 318 26.93 16.98 35.76
N SER A 319 26.96 18.07 34.99
CA SER A 319 27.75 19.27 35.32
C SER A 319 27.31 19.91 36.64
N LYS A 320 25.98 20.05 36.84
CA LYS A 320 25.41 20.58 38.09
C LYS A 320 25.67 19.66 39.27
N MET A 321 25.59 18.35 39.06
CA MET A 321 25.92 17.38 40.11
C MET A 321 27.39 17.44 40.51
N LYS A 322 28.30 17.59 39.54
CA LYS A 322 29.72 17.81 39.79
C LYS A 322 29.97 19.09 40.59
N GLU A 323 29.24 20.17 40.30
CA GLU A 323 29.30 21.42 41.08
C GLU A 323 28.86 21.20 42.54
N LEU A 324 27.76 20.49 42.76
CA LEU A 324 27.25 20.17 44.10
C LEU A 324 28.21 19.26 44.87
N PHE A 325 28.75 18.23 44.22
CA PHE A 325 29.74 17.33 44.79
C PHE A 325 30.99 18.10 45.25
N LEU A 326 31.53 19.00 44.41
CA LEU A 326 32.67 19.83 44.78
C LEU A 326 32.36 20.76 45.96
N LYS A 327 31.17 21.34 46.03
CA LYS A 327 30.75 22.17 47.18
C LYS A 327 30.72 21.37 48.47
N LYS A 328 30.11 20.18 48.45
CA LYS A 328 30.05 19.25 49.59
C LYS A 328 31.44 18.76 50.01
N GLN A 329 32.30 18.50 49.03
CA GLN A 329 33.69 18.13 49.30
C GLN A 329 34.47 19.28 49.97
N LEU A 330 34.32 20.51 49.50
CA LEU A 330 34.97 21.68 50.10
C LEU A 330 34.47 21.94 51.52
N GLU A 331 33.16 21.78 51.77
CA GLU A 331 32.56 21.86 53.10
C GLU A 331 33.20 20.83 54.05
N LEU A 332 33.31 19.57 53.61
CA LEU A 332 33.99 18.51 54.36
C LEU A 332 35.47 18.83 54.61
N GLU A 333 36.20 19.30 53.60
CA GLU A 333 37.61 19.70 53.71
C GLU A 333 37.80 20.85 54.71
N GLU A 334 36.91 21.84 54.71
CA GLU A 334 36.97 22.97 55.65
C GLU A 334 36.78 22.49 57.09
N ILE A 335 35.79 21.63 57.33
CA ILE A 335 35.55 21.01 58.66
C ILE A 335 36.77 20.20 59.10
N CYS A 336 37.32 19.36 58.22
CA CYS A 336 38.51 18.58 58.51
C CYS A 336 39.73 19.44 58.82
N ASN A 337 39.96 20.51 58.04
CA ASN A 337 41.08 21.43 58.27
C ASN A 337 40.96 22.17 59.61
N GLN A 338 39.77 22.66 59.97
CA GLN A 338 39.54 23.38 61.23
C GLN A 338 39.72 22.49 62.47
N SER A 339 39.42 21.20 62.34
CA SER A 339 39.45 20.22 63.43
C SER A 339 40.68 19.30 63.40
N HIS A 340 41.64 19.57 62.51
CA HIS A 340 42.84 18.78 62.27
C HIS A 340 42.55 17.28 62.06
N MET A 341 41.55 16.98 61.22
CA MET A 341 41.21 15.63 60.76
C MET A 341 41.89 15.29 59.43
N GLU A 342 41.88 14.01 59.05
CA GLU A 342 42.38 13.56 57.76
C GLU A 342 41.47 14.02 56.62
N ILE A 343 42.09 14.54 55.56
CA ILE A 343 41.39 15.05 54.38
C ILE A 343 41.27 13.91 53.35
N PRO A 344 40.09 13.69 52.74
CA PRO A 344 39.93 12.69 51.68
C PRO A 344 40.94 12.87 50.54
N SER A 345 41.36 11.77 49.88
CA SER A 345 42.44 11.86 48.89
C SER A 345 41.98 12.47 47.57
N ARG A 346 42.84 13.29 46.95
CA ARG A 346 42.56 13.94 45.64
C ARG A 346 42.29 12.93 44.51
N SER A 347 42.91 11.74 44.58
CA SER A 347 42.71 10.69 43.57
C SER A 347 41.32 10.07 43.66
N GLU A 348 40.76 9.90 44.84
CA GLU A 348 39.39 9.39 45.03
C GLU A 348 38.36 10.39 44.49
N MET A 349 38.61 11.69 44.68
CA MET A 349 37.78 12.77 44.15
C MET A 349 37.72 12.78 42.62
N GLU A 350 38.88 12.64 41.96
CA GLU A 350 38.95 12.60 40.49
C GLU A 350 38.25 11.36 39.92
N ASN A 351 38.33 10.22 40.60
CA ASN A 351 37.62 9.00 40.22
C ASN A 351 36.10 9.18 40.30
N ILE A 352 35.58 9.73 41.40
CA ILE A 352 34.14 10.00 41.57
C ILE A 352 33.65 11.01 40.53
N MET A 353 34.45 12.05 40.25
CA MET A 353 34.12 13.06 39.24
C MET A 353 34.01 12.48 37.82
N ASN A 354 34.85 11.51 37.48
CA ASN A 354 34.76 10.79 36.20
C ASN A 354 33.51 9.91 36.14
N LEU A 355 33.16 9.26 37.25
CA LEU A 355 31.98 8.42 37.35
C LEU A 355 30.67 9.24 37.22
N ILE A 356 30.61 10.46 37.77
CA ILE A 356 29.49 11.41 37.55
C ILE A 356 29.31 11.73 36.06
N ASN A 357 30.39 11.97 35.32
CA ASN A 357 30.31 12.29 33.90
C ASN A 357 29.88 11.07 33.04
N SER A 358 30.22 9.87 33.49
CA SER A 358 29.82 8.61 32.82
C SER A 358 28.36 8.21 33.10
N GLY A 359 27.73 8.83 34.11
CA GLY A 359 26.36 8.50 34.52
C GLY A 359 26.21 7.13 35.19
N GLU A 360 27.31 6.50 35.58
CA GLU A 360 27.36 5.14 36.15
C GLU A 360 26.99 5.11 37.65
N ILE A 361 26.98 6.28 38.31
CA ILE A 361 26.63 6.44 39.73
C ILE A 361 25.22 7.01 39.89
N ASP A 362 24.45 6.47 40.84
CA ASP A 362 23.24 7.14 41.33
C ASP A 362 23.63 8.40 42.11
N HIS A 363 23.31 9.54 41.51
CA HIS A 363 23.63 10.85 42.04
C HIS A 363 22.94 11.13 43.39
N ALA A 364 21.79 10.52 43.68
CA ALA A 364 21.10 10.69 44.96
C ALA A 364 21.87 9.98 46.09
N ASP A 365 22.29 8.73 45.85
CA ASP A 365 23.06 7.94 46.79
C ASP A 365 24.44 8.57 47.07
N LEU A 366 25.08 9.13 46.03
CA LEU A 366 26.34 9.84 46.19
C LEU A 366 26.21 11.06 47.10
N LEU A 367 25.20 11.91 46.87
CA LEU A 367 24.99 13.10 47.71
C LEU A 367 24.63 12.71 49.14
N MET A 368 23.81 11.68 49.33
CA MET A 368 23.46 11.18 50.67
C MET A 368 24.70 10.67 51.41
N SER A 369 25.57 9.90 50.75
CA SER A 369 26.85 9.46 51.33
C SER A 369 27.77 10.63 51.70
N MET A 370 27.81 11.68 50.87
CA MET A 370 28.57 12.89 51.19
C MET A 370 27.99 13.65 52.37
N ASP A 371 26.67 13.81 52.44
CA ASP A 371 25.99 14.44 53.58
C ASP A 371 26.22 13.66 54.87
N GLU A 372 26.23 12.33 54.82
CA GLU A 372 26.58 11.48 55.96
C GLU A 372 28.05 11.66 56.38
N GLN A 373 28.98 11.79 55.44
CA GLN A 373 30.39 12.05 55.75
C GLN A 373 30.57 13.42 56.42
N ILE A 374 29.89 14.45 55.90
CA ILE A 374 29.89 15.79 56.49
C ILE A 374 29.31 15.74 57.90
N ALA A 375 28.16 15.10 58.11
CA ALA A 375 27.55 15.00 59.43
C ALA A 375 28.46 14.30 60.45
N ARG A 376 29.15 13.22 60.06
CA ARG A 376 30.15 12.55 60.91
C ARG A 376 31.34 13.46 61.22
N ALA A 377 31.83 14.20 60.22
CA ALA A 377 32.93 15.14 60.40
C ALA A 377 32.54 16.31 61.32
N GLU A 378 31.31 16.82 61.22
CA GLU A 378 30.78 17.84 62.12
C GLU A 378 30.67 17.35 63.56
N GLU A 379 30.17 16.13 63.77
CA GLU A 379 30.08 15.50 65.09
C GLU A 379 31.47 15.33 65.71
N GLU A 380 32.43 14.84 64.93
CA GLU A 380 33.80 14.67 65.39
C GLU A 380 34.47 16.03 65.67
N ALA A 381 34.30 17.02 64.79
CA ALA A 381 34.79 18.38 65.00
C ALA A 381 34.20 19.01 66.27
N ALA A 382 32.90 18.80 66.54
CA ALA A 382 32.25 19.23 67.76
C ALA A 382 32.83 18.54 69.01
N SER A 383 33.15 17.24 68.92
CA SER A 383 33.78 16.47 70.00
C SER A 383 35.21 16.95 70.30
N ARG A 384 35.97 17.35 69.27
CA ARG A 384 37.36 17.83 69.37
C ARG A 384 37.46 19.31 69.77
N LYS A 385 36.38 20.08 69.60
CA LYS A 385 36.31 21.51 69.92
C LYS A 385 36.91 21.90 71.27
N PRO A 386 36.59 21.26 72.43
CA PRO A 386 37.18 21.65 73.71
C PRO A 386 38.70 21.44 73.76
N ILE A 387 39.22 20.43 73.06
CA ILE A 387 40.66 20.18 72.95
C ILE A 387 41.30 21.25 72.06
N MET A 388 40.69 21.55 70.91
CA MET A 388 41.18 22.58 70.00
C MET A 388 41.21 23.97 70.65
N GLU A 389 40.21 24.33 71.45
CA GLU A 389 40.20 25.58 72.22
C GLU A 389 41.32 25.64 73.27
N LYS A 390 41.69 24.50 73.88
CA LYS A 390 42.86 24.43 74.77
C LYS A 390 44.17 24.60 73.97
N VAL A 391 44.29 23.94 72.81
CA VAL A 391 45.46 24.05 71.92
C VAL A 391 45.63 25.49 71.43
N GLU A 392 44.57 26.18 71.02
CA GLU A 392 44.63 27.57 70.58
C GLU A 392 45.10 28.50 71.71
N LYS A 393 44.56 28.33 72.93
CA LYS A 393 45.02 29.06 74.12
C LYS A 393 46.50 28.79 74.42
N TRP A 394 46.96 27.55 74.26
CA TRP A 394 48.35 27.18 74.44
C TRP A 394 49.25 27.82 73.38
N ILE A 395 48.87 27.79 72.10
CA ILE A 395 49.61 28.45 71.00
C ILE A 395 49.74 29.95 71.27
N LEU A 396 48.65 30.63 71.65
CA LEU A 396 48.68 32.05 72.00
C LEU A 396 49.58 32.34 73.22
N ALA A 397 49.60 31.45 74.20
CA ALA A 397 50.49 31.59 75.35
C ALA A 397 51.97 31.40 74.95
N CYS A 398 52.28 30.45 74.08
CA CYS A 398 53.62 30.26 73.51
C CYS A 398 54.05 31.44 72.61
N ASP A 399 53.14 32.04 71.85
CA ASP A 399 53.41 33.26 71.09
C ASP A 399 53.75 34.44 72.00
N GLU A 400 53.00 34.59 73.10
CA GLU A 400 53.27 35.63 74.08
C GLU A 400 54.56 35.35 74.89
N GLU A 401 54.93 34.08 75.09
CA GLU A 401 56.24 33.66 75.63
C GLU A 401 57.37 34.09 74.72
N ARG A 402 57.30 33.74 73.43
CA ARG A 402 58.29 34.15 72.42
C ARG A 402 58.45 35.67 72.38
N TRP A 403 57.34 36.40 72.36
CA TRP A 403 57.36 37.86 72.41
C TRP A 403 58.01 38.40 73.69
N LEU A 404 57.70 37.79 74.84
CA LEU A 404 58.28 38.17 76.13
C LEU A 404 59.79 37.89 76.20
N GLU A 405 60.26 36.77 75.62
CA GLU A 405 61.68 36.44 75.51
C GLU A 405 62.41 37.48 74.65
N GLU A 406 61.90 37.79 73.47
CA GLU A 406 62.44 38.84 72.59
C GLU A 406 62.49 40.19 73.32
N TYR A 407 61.40 40.59 73.96
CA TYR A 407 61.33 41.82 74.76
C TYR A 407 62.26 41.79 75.98
N SER A 408 62.60 40.61 76.51
CA SER A 408 63.53 40.47 77.64
C SER A 408 65.00 40.51 77.22
N ARG A 409 65.31 40.24 75.96
CA ARG A 409 66.64 40.38 75.37
C ARG A 409 66.94 41.78 74.84
N ASP A 410 65.94 42.66 74.77
CA ASP A 410 66.10 44.06 74.35
C ASP A 410 66.81 44.89 75.45
N GLU A 411 68.02 45.38 75.16
CA GLU A 411 68.81 46.21 76.08
C GLU A 411 68.16 47.58 76.34
N ASN A 412 67.30 48.07 75.44
CA ASN A 412 66.62 49.36 75.54
C ASN A 412 65.26 49.30 76.26
N ARG A 413 64.94 48.16 76.89
CA ARG A 413 63.63 47.85 77.50
C ARG A 413 63.14 48.88 78.53
N TYR A 414 64.07 49.52 79.25
CA TYR A 414 63.78 50.53 80.29
C TYR A 414 64.02 51.97 79.83
N SER A 415 64.26 52.19 78.53
CA SER A 415 64.37 53.55 77.98
C SER A 415 63.06 54.31 78.16
N VAL A 416 63.13 55.60 78.53
CA VAL A 416 61.97 56.48 78.72
C VAL A 416 61.38 56.88 77.37
N SER A 417 60.80 55.92 76.67
CA SER A 417 60.13 56.07 75.39
C SER A 417 58.61 56.07 75.57
N ARG A 418 57.90 56.76 74.67
CA ARG A 418 56.45 56.96 74.73
C ARG A 418 55.73 55.62 74.44
N GLY A 419 55.48 54.84 75.49
CA GLY A 419 54.87 53.50 75.39
C GLY A 419 55.48 52.43 76.29
N ALA A 420 56.64 52.69 76.90
CA ALA A 420 57.37 51.73 77.75
C ALA A 420 56.50 51.13 78.88
N HIS A 421 55.68 51.96 79.55
CA HIS A 421 54.76 51.49 80.60
C HIS A 421 53.69 50.51 80.08
N ARG A 422 53.22 50.65 78.83
CA ARG A 422 52.26 49.69 78.23
C ARG A 422 52.92 48.37 77.91
N ASN A 423 54.17 48.39 77.42
CA ASN A 423 54.94 47.18 77.13
C ASN A 423 55.37 46.45 78.41
N LEU A 424 55.72 47.18 79.47
CA LEU A 424 55.96 46.62 80.80
C LEU A 424 54.69 45.94 81.37
N LYS A 425 53.54 46.61 81.28
CA LYS A 425 52.25 46.02 81.71
C LYS A 425 51.84 44.81 80.86
N ARG A 426 52.15 44.80 79.55
CA ARG A 426 51.98 43.63 78.69
C ARG A 426 52.92 42.50 79.12
N ALA A 427 54.18 42.79 79.39
CA ALA A 427 55.16 41.81 79.85
C ALA A 427 54.80 41.18 81.21
N GLU A 428 54.21 41.93 82.13
CA GLU A 428 53.67 41.36 83.37
C GLU A 428 52.50 40.42 83.10
N ARG A 429 51.57 40.79 82.22
CA ARG A 429 50.45 39.93 81.81
C ARG A 429 50.94 38.67 81.07
N ALA A 430 51.92 38.84 80.19
CA ALA A 430 52.60 37.77 79.48
C ALA A 430 53.21 36.77 80.47
N ARG A 431 53.97 37.22 81.47
CA ARG A 431 54.55 36.35 82.51
C ARG A 431 53.49 35.53 83.25
N VAL A 432 52.35 36.14 83.58
CA VAL A 432 51.24 35.43 84.24
C VAL A 432 50.63 34.38 83.30
N LEU A 433 50.51 34.67 82.01
CA LEU A 433 50.00 33.74 81.00
C LEU A 433 50.99 32.58 80.76
N VAL A 434 52.28 32.89 80.65
CA VAL A 434 53.37 31.91 80.46
C VAL A 434 53.48 30.95 81.65
N ASN A 435 53.36 31.46 82.88
CA ASN A 435 53.36 30.62 84.07
C ASN A 435 52.18 29.62 84.12
N LYS A 436 51.11 29.86 83.36
CA LYS A 436 49.94 28.97 83.25
C LYS A 436 50.04 27.99 82.07
N ILE A 437 51.09 28.07 81.24
CA ILE A 437 51.32 27.12 80.14
C ILE A 437 51.31 25.65 80.61
N PRO A 438 51.93 25.27 81.75
CA PRO A 438 51.88 23.90 82.24
C PRO A 438 50.44 23.41 82.54
N GLU A 439 49.57 24.28 83.04
CA GLU A 439 48.15 23.95 83.33
C GLU A 439 47.37 23.65 82.05
N HIS A 440 47.80 24.16 80.90
CA HIS A 440 47.19 23.86 79.60
C HIS A 440 47.59 22.49 79.02
N LEU A 441 48.61 21.83 79.60
CA LEU A 441 49.11 20.52 79.17
C LEU A 441 48.61 19.35 80.04
N GLU A 442 47.90 19.65 81.14
CA GLU A 442 47.23 18.63 81.96
C GLU A 442 45.89 18.23 81.30
N PHE A 443 45.82 16.99 80.83
CA PHE A 443 44.68 16.42 80.10
C PHE A 443 43.58 15.93 81.04
#